data_AF-A0A6J7GGC0-F1
#
_entry.id   AF-A0A6J7GGC0-F1
#
_cell.length_a   1.000
_cell.length_b   1.000
_cell.length_c   1.000
_cell.angle_alpha   90.00
_cell.angle_beta   90.00
_cell.angle_gamma   90.00
#
_symmetry.space_group_name_H-M   'P 1'
#
loop_
_entity.id
_entity.type
_entity.pdbx_description
1 polymer ?
#
loop_
_entity_poly.entity_id
_entity_poly.type
_entity_poly.pdbx_seq_one_letter_code
_entity_poly.pdbx_strand_id
1 'polypeptide(L)'
;MFENLLSWHAANNRTLLSVESQIDMHIGRVHLTGKIDRLESDENGKTIVVDLKSAKTAISKADAQATHQLSAYQLAVAEDGVRDLELAPPAGGELVYLGGEKLSSRVQSELGIDEVKQALGEIALKMSGAFFEAQKSKECRICPVKSSCPRMAAGSQVVDLG
;
A
#
# COMPACT_ATOMS: atom_id res chain seq x y z
N MET A 1 -21.90 -0.10 0.78
CA MET A 1 -20.59 0.46 0.36
C MET A 1 -20.65 1.96 0.18
N PHE A 2 -21.47 2.49 -0.74
CA PHE A 2 -21.62 3.95 -0.91
C PHE A 2 -22.10 4.66 0.37
N GLU A 3 -23.11 4.10 1.06
CA GLU A 3 -23.57 4.61 2.37
C GLU A 3 -22.46 4.61 3.42
N ASN A 4 -21.60 3.57 3.45
CA ASN A 4 -20.45 3.52 4.34
C ASN A 4 -19.43 4.62 4.03
N LEU A 5 -19.19 4.90 2.74
CA LEU A 5 -18.31 5.99 2.32
C LEU A 5 -18.87 7.35 2.76
N LEU A 6 -20.15 7.60 2.51
CA LEU A 6 -20.80 8.85 2.92
C LEU A 6 -20.79 9.02 4.45
N SER A 7 -21.12 7.95 5.18
CA SER A 7 -21.13 7.97 6.65
C SER A 7 -19.72 8.23 7.21
N TRP A 8 -18.70 7.57 6.66
CA TRP A 8 -17.31 7.81 7.04
C TRP A 8 -16.88 9.24 6.72
N HIS A 9 -17.18 9.72 5.51
CA HIS A 9 -16.81 11.06 5.09
C HIS A 9 -17.47 12.15 5.94
N ALA A 10 -18.75 11.99 6.28
CA ALA A 10 -19.48 12.94 7.12
C ALA A 10 -19.02 12.95 8.58
N ALA A 11 -18.54 11.81 9.10
CA ALA A 11 -18.01 11.71 10.46
C ALA A 11 -16.54 12.13 10.58
N ASN A 12 -15.82 12.21 9.45
CA ASN A 12 -14.41 12.57 9.42
C ASN A 12 -14.24 14.09 9.61
N ASN A 13 -13.35 14.46 10.53
CA ASN A 13 -13.03 15.86 10.85
C ASN A 13 -11.83 16.42 10.08
N ARG A 14 -11.15 15.57 9.29
CA ARG A 14 -10.01 15.98 8.45
C ARG A 14 -10.49 16.71 7.20
N THR A 15 -9.68 17.64 6.69
CA THR A 15 -9.99 18.40 5.49
C THR A 15 -9.55 17.63 4.24
N LEU A 16 -10.44 17.45 3.27
CA LEU A 16 -10.10 16.83 2.00
C LEU A 16 -9.17 17.74 1.19
N LEU A 17 -7.97 17.26 0.85
CA LEU A 17 -7.01 17.98 0.01
C LEU A 17 -7.19 17.61 -1.46
N SER A 18 -7.24 16.31 -1.76
CA SER A 18 -7.36 15.81 -3.12
C SER A 18 -7.87 14.38 -3.12
N VAL A 19 -8.38 13.95 -4.27
CA VAL A 19 -8.73 12.56 -4.56
C VAL A 19 -7.93 12.10 -5.77
N GLU A 20 -7.68 10.79 -5.87
CA GLU A 20 -7.19 10.18 -7.09
C GLU A 20 -5.85 10.81 -7.58
N SER A 21 -4.95 11.12 -6.64
CA SER A 21 -3.71 11.87 -6.89
C SER A 21 -2.60 10.98 -7.44
N GLN A 22 -1.93 11.44 -8.50
CA GLN A 22 -0.93 10.67 -9.22
C GLN A 22 0.44 10.76 -8.53
N ILE A 23 1.09 9.61 -8.33
CA ILE A 23 2.50 9.50 -7.93
C ILE A 23 3.34 9.31 -9.19
N ASP A 24 4.42 10.08 -9.31
CA ASP A 24 5.42 9.96 -10.37
C ASP A 24 6.76 10.52 -9.90
N MET A 25 7.62 9.67 -9.34
CA MET A 25 8.91 10.10 -8.81
C MET A 25 9.99 9.03 -8.89
N HIS A 26 11.25 9.47 -8.76
CA HIS A 26 12.40 8.57 -8.75
C HIS A 26 13.10 8.59 -7.38
N ILE A 27 13.33 7.42 -6.80
CA ILE A 27 14.13 7.22 -5.59
C ILE A 27 15.31 6.33 -5.96
N GLY A 28 16.48 6.94 -6.14
CA GLY A 28 17.66 6.24 -6.68
C GLY A 28 17.34 5.60 -8.03
N ARG A 29 17.39 4.26 -8.09
CA ARG A 29 17.08 3.47 -9.31
C ARG A 29 15.61 3.06 -9.44
N VAL A 30 14.75 3.45 -8.50
CA VAL A 30 13.33 3.06 -8.46
C VAL A 30 12.50 4.17 -9.05
N HIS A 31 11.73 3.89 -10.10
CA HIS A 31 10.63 4.74 -10.53
C HIS A 31 9.37 4.31 -9.77
N LEU A 32 8.95 5.13 -8.80
CA LEU A 32 7.71 4.91 -8.07
C LEU A 32 6.58 5.64 -8.78
N THR A 33 5.60 4.86 -9.22
CA THR A 33 4.38 5.37 -9.87
C THR A 33 3.15 4.69 -9.27
N GLY A 34 2.03 5.39 -9.28
CA GLY A 34 0.78 4.89 -8.71
C GLY A 34 -0.23 6.00 -8.50
N LYS A 35 -1.28 5.68 -7.75
CA LYS A 35 -2.37 6.61 -7.48
C LYS A 35 -2.82 6.48 -6.04
N ILE A 36 -2.93 7.61 -5.34
CA ILE A 36 -3.46 7.69 -3.99
C ILE A 36 -4.96 7.98 -4.10
N ASP A 37 -5.80 7.12 -3.52
CA ASP A 37 -7.26 7.28 -3.58
C ASP A 37 -7.70 8.64 -3.02
N ARG A 38 -7.12 9.03 -1.88
CA ARG A 38 -7.51 10.24 -1.16
C ARG A 38 -6.40 10.80 -0.26
N LEU A 39 -6.25 12.12 -0.27
CA LEU A 39 -5.33 12.88 0.56
C LEU A 39 -6.12 13.84 1.45
N GLU A 40 -5.78 13.90 2.73
CA GLU A 40 -6.43 14.76 3.71
C GLU A 40 -5.42 15.53 4.55
N SER A 41 -5.84 16.64 5.12
CA SER A 41 -5.11 17.38 6.15
C SER A 41 -5.70 17.06 7.51
N ASP A 42 -4.84 16.69 8.46
CA ASP A 42 -5.22 16.56 9.87
C ASP A 42 -5.39 17.94 10.54
N GLU A 43 -5.73 17.91 11.83
CA GLU A 43 -5.92 19.11 12.67
C GLU A 43 -4.64 19.94 12.88
N ASN A 44 -3.46 19.36 12.64
CA ASN A 44 -2.16 20.02 12.74
C ASN A 44 -1.67 20.52 11.37
N GLY A 45 -2.47 20.37 10.31
CA GLY A 45 -2.09 20.73 8.95
C GLY A 45 -1.17 19.71 8.26
N LYS A 46 -0.93 18.54 8.86
CA LYS A 46 -0.11 17.47 8.26
C LYS A 46 -0.95 16.59 7.32
N THR A 47 -0.30 15.95 6.36
CA THR A 47 -0.99 15.15 5.34
C THR A 47 -1.24 13.71 5.80
N ILE A 48 -2.47 13.24 5.64
CA ILE A 48 -2.89 11.86 5.87
C ILE A 48 -3.20 11.21 4.51
N VAL A 49 -2.59 10.06 4.24
CA VAL A 49 -2.90 9.25 3.06
C VAL A 49 -4.03 8.28 3.38
N VAL A 50 -5.08 8.25 2.55
CA VAL A 50 -6.23 7.37 2.76
C VAL A 50 -6.38 6.44 1.56
N ASP A 51 -6.53 5.15 1.83
CA ASP A 51 -6.80 4.11 0.84
C ASP A 51 -8.13 3.42 1.16
N LEU A 52 -9.01 3.39 0.16
CA LEU A 52 -10.39 2.91 0.29
C LEU A 52 -10.46 1.46 -0.16
N LYS A 53 -10.73 0.56 0.78
CA LYS A 53 -10.84 -0.88 0.53
C LYS A 53 -12.30 -1.31 0.35
N SER A 54 -12.58 -2.01 -0.75
CA SER A 54 -13.86 -2.66 -1.02
C SER A 54 -14.03 -4.00 -0.28
N ALA A 55 -12.97 -4.51 0.36
CA ALA A 55 -13.00 -5.77 1.09
C ALA A 55 -13.94 -5.73 2.30
N LYS A 56 -14.57 -6.88 2.60
CA LYS A 56 -15.47 -7.04 3.75
C LYS A 56 -14.74 -7.11 5.09
N THR A 57 -13.57 -7.74 5.09
CA THR A 57 -12.79 -8.03 6.30
C THR A 57 -11.56 -7.15 6.35
N ALA A 58 -11.45 -6.35 7.41
CA ALA A 58 -10.26 -5.56 7.68
C ALA A 58 -9.11 -6.44 8.17
N ILE A 59 -7.88 -6.09 7.80
CA ILE A 59 -6.67 -6.73 8.34
C ILE A 59 -6.51 -6.42 9.84
N SER A 60 -5.56 -7.06 10.51
CA SER A 60 -5.26 -6.73 11.91
C SER A 60 -4.65 -5.33 12.03
N LYS A 61 -4.70 -4.74 13.23
CA LYS A 61 -4.01 -3.46 13.47
C LYS A 61 -2.50 -3.57 13.24
N ALA A 62 -1.90 -4.70 13.62
CA ALA A 62 -0.47 -4.96 13.42
C ALA A 62 -0.13 -5.06 11.92
N ASP A 63 -0.94 -5.76 11.12
CA ASP A 63 -0.73 -5.85 9.67
C ASP A 63 -0.86 -4.49 8.97
N ALA A 64 -1.76 -3.63 9.47
CA ALA A 64 -1.90 -2.28 8.94
C ALA A 64 -0.66 -1.43 9.18
N GLN A 65 -0.04 -1.55 10.36
CA GLN A 65 1.23 -0.87 10.65
C GLN A 65 2.36 -1.33 9.70
N ALA A 66 2.35 -2.60 9.29
CA ALA A 66 3.35 -3.17 8.38
C ALA A 66 2.99 -3.08 6.89
N THR A 67 1.94 -2.35 6.50
CA THR A 67 1.48 -2.32 5.11
C THR A 67 2.39 -1.46 4.22
N HIS A 68 3.07 -2.10 3.26
CA HIS A 68 3.95 -1.40 2.30
C HIS A 68 3.22 -0.39 1.40
N GLN A 69 1.92 -0.61 1.12
CA GLN A 69 1.15 0.29 0.27
C GLN A 69 1.04 1.70 0.87
N LEU A 70 0.62 1.79 2.14
CA LEU A 70 0.56 3.08 2.84
C LEU A 70 1.96 3.65 3.06
N SER A 71 2.98 2.82 3.30
CA SER A 71 4.37 3.27 3.38
C SER A 71 4.83 3.96 2.10
N ALA A 72 4.52 3.39 0.94
CA ALA A 72 4.88 3.98 -0.35
C ALA A 72 4.16 5.33 -0.59
N TYR A 73 2.90 5.46 -0.16
CA TYR A 73 2.16 6.71 -0.27
C TYR A 73 2.69 7.79 0.67
N GLN A 74 3.00 7.44 1.93
CA GLN A 74 3.64 8.36 2.87
C GLN A 74 5.00 8.85 2.33
N LEU A 75 5.80 7.95 1.76
CA LEU A 75 7.05 8.33 1.09
C LEU A 75 6.82 9.30 -0.08
N ALA A 76 5.81 9.05 -0.92
CA ALA A 76 5.48 9.95 -2.02
C ALA A 76 5.09 11.36 -1.55
N VAL A 77 4.39 11.47 -0.41
CA VAL A 77 4.10 12.77 0.21
C VAL A 77 5.38 13.42 0.76
N ALA A 78 6.23 12.67 1.44
CA ALA A 78 7.45 13.20 2.05
C ALA A 78 8.50 13.69 1.05
N GLU A 79 8.53 13.12 -0.16
CA GLU A 79 9.53 13.39 -1.20
C GLU A 79 8.98 14.23 -2.36
N ASP A 80 7.87 14.95 -2.15
CA ASP A 80 7.21 15.78 -3.17
C ASP A 80 6.90 15.00 -4.48
N GLY A 81 6.62 13.70 -4.34
CA GLY A 81 6.39 12.78 -5.46
C GLY A 81 4.96 12.73 -5.98
N VAL A 82 4.04 13.48 -5.36
CA VAL A 82 2.65 13.62 -5.80
C VAL A 82 2.55 14.77 -6.78
N ARG A 83 2.06 14.50 -8.00
CA ARG A 83 2.00 15.50 -9.07
C ARG A 83 1.01 16.61 -8.74
N ASP A 84 1.37 17.82 -9.17
CA ASP A 84 0.51 19.01 -9.19
C ASP A 84 -0.04 19.42 -7.81
N LEU A 85 0.61 18.99 -6.72
CA LEU A 85 0.21 19.28 -5.34
C LEU A 85 1.43 19.60 -4.48
N GLU A 86 1.33 20.68 -3.71
CA GLU A 86 2.25 20.97 -2.60
C GLU A 86 1.59 20.48 -1.30
N LEU A 87 2.22 19.53 -0.62
CA LEU A 87 1.67 18.86 0.55
C LEU A 87 2.53 19.12 1.78
N ALA A 88 1.89 19.13 2.95
CA ALA A 88 2.62 19.12 4.21
C ALA A 88 3.24 17.73 4.45
N PRO A 89 4.23 17.61 5.36
CA PRO A 89 4.79 16.31 5.71
C PRO A 89 3.72 15.28 6.12
N PRO A 90 3.92 13.99 5.83
CA PRO A 90 2.95 12.97 6.18
C PRO A 90 2.82 12.80 7.70
N ALA A 91 1.62 12.41 8.15
CA ALA A 91 1.31 12.08 9.54
C ALA A 91 0.79 10.65 9.71
N GLY A 92 1.01 9.79 8.71
CA GLY A 92 0.49 8.42 8.69
C GLY A 92 -0.48 8.18 7.55
N GLY A 93 -1.16 7.04 7.62
CA GLY A 93 -2.17 6.65 6.65
C GLY A 93 -3.30 5.83 7.24
N GLU A 94 -4.38 5.70 6.49
CA GLU A 94 -5.57 4.97 6.91
C GLU A 94 -6.12 4.07 5.78
N LEU A 95 -6.33 2.80 6.10
CA LEU A 95 -7.14 1.89 5.28
C LEU A 95 -8.59 1.98 5.75
N VAL A 96 -9.52 2.34 4.87
CA VAL A 96 -10.95 2.43 5.17
C VAL A 96 -11.70 1.32 4.45
N TYR A 97 -12.31 0.40 5.21
CA TYR A 97 -13.00 -0.76 4.66
C TYR A 97 -14.49 -0.48 4.50
N LEU A 98 -14.92 -0.34 3.24
CA LEU A 98 -16.28 0.04 2.86
C LEU A 98 -17.19 -1.16 2.56
N GLY A 99 -16.62 -2.36 2.42
CA GLY A 99 -17.34 -3.57 2.02
C GLY A 99 -18.04 -4.33 3.15
N GLY A 100 -17.70 -4.05 4.41
CA GLY A 100 -18.30 -4.70 5.58
C GLY A 100 -19.70 -4.18 5.91
N GLU A 101 -20.46 -4.95 6.69
CA GLU A 101 -21.75 -4.50 7.26
C GLU A 101 -21.57 -3.29 8.18
N LYS A 102 -20.44 -3.25 8.90
CA LYS A 102 -20.03 -2.13 9.73
C LYS A 102 -18.79 -1.50 9.11
N LEU A 103 -18.78 -0.17 9.06
CA LEU A 103 -17.60 0.61 8.72
C LEU A 103 -16.45 0.25 9.66
N SER A 104 -15.26 0.05 9.11
CA SER A 104 -14.06 -0.16 9.90
C SER A 104 -12.85 0.45 9.21
N SER A 105 -11.88 0.91 9.99
CA SER A 105 -10.63 1.43 9.46
C SER A 105 -9.41 0.93 10.23
N ARG A 106 -8.24 1.07 9.63
CA ARG A 106 -6.95 0.73 10.22
C ARG A 106 -5.95 1.84 9.93
N VAL A 107 -5.37 2.38 10.98
CA VAL A 107 -4.34 3.41 10.90
C VAL A 107 -2.97 2.75 10.81
N GLN A 108 -2.10 3.30 9.98
CA GLN A 108 -0.65 3.17 10.00
C GLN A 108 -0.08 4.49 10.53
N SER A 109 0.82 4.44 11.50
CA SER A 109 1.45 5.66 12.03
C SER A 109 2.36 6.32 10.99
N GLU A 110 2.78 7.55 11.26
CA GLU A 110 3.92 8.18 10.58
C GLU A 110 5.12 7.21 10.62
N LEU A 111 5.75 7.01 9.46
CA LEU A 111 6.88 6.11 9.30
C LEU A 111 8.18 6.90 9.13
N GLY A 112 9.29 6.28 9.53
CA GLY A 112 10.62 6.75 9.17
C GLY A 112 10.83 6.58 7.66
N ILE A 113 11.08 7.71 6.99
CA ILE A 113 11.17 7.78 5.53
C ILE A 113 12.39 7.02 4.99
N ASP A 114 13.50 7.03 5.73
CA ASP A 114 14.73 6.35 5.35
C ASP A 114 14.57 4.84 5.36
N GLU A 115 13.82 4.27 6.32
CA GLU A 115 13.51 2.85 6.37
C GLU A 115 12.68 2.42 5.16
N VAL A 116 11.72 3.24 4.71
CA VAL A 116 10.93 2.96 3.51
C VAL A 116 11.81 3.01 2.26
N LYS A 117 12.71 4.00 2.15
CA LYS A 117 13.67 4.09 1.05
C LYS A 117 14.60 2.86 1.00
N GLN A 118 15.10 2.42 2.15
CA GLN A 118 15.93 1.22 2.24
C GLN A 118 15.16 -0.02 1.76
N ALA A 119 13.94 -0.23 2.27
CA ALA A 119 13.10 -1.35 1.88
C ALA A 119 12.81 -1.35 0.36
N LEU A 120 12.55 -0.19 -0.24
CA LEU A 120 12.38 -0.05 -1.69
C LEU A 120 13.65 -0.41 -2.45
N GLY A 121 14.83 0.00 -1.97
CA GLY A 121 16.11 -0.37 -2.56
C GLY A 121 16.33 -1.89 -2.56
N GLU A 122 16.03 -2.56 -1.45
CA GLU A 122 16.10 -4.02 -1.33
C GLU A 122 15.12 -4.74 -2.27
N ILE A 123 13.88 -4.23 -2.38
CA ILE A 123 12.88 -4.75 -3.31
C ILE A 123 13.36 -4.58 -4.75
N ALA A 124 13.87 -3.41 -5.12
CA ALA A 124 14.35 -3.12 -6.47
C ALA A 124 15.53 -4.01 -6.88
N LEU A 125 16.45 -4.27 -5.93
CA LEU A 125 17.55 -5.19 -6.15
C LEU A 125 17.03 -6.60 -6.46
N LYS A 126 16.10 -7.12 -5.64
CA LYS A 126 15.46 -8.43 -5.86
C LYS A 126 14.70 -8.48 -7.18
N MET A 127 13.97 -7.43 -7.53
CA MET A 127 13.21 -7.34 -8.79
C MET A 127 14.10 -7.27 -10.03
N SER A 128 15.38 -6.90 -9.88
CA SER A 128 16.35 -6.90 -10.98
C SER A 128 17.12 -8.21 -11.14
N GLY A 129 16.83 -9.22 -10.32
CA GLY A 129 17.46 -10.54 -10.42
C GLY A 129 16.99 -11.34 -11.63
N ALA A 130 17.86 -12.21 -12.14
CA ALA A 130 17.51 -13.17 -13.19
C ALA A 130 16.63 -14.32 -12.68
N PHE A 131 16.62 -14.55 -11.37
CA PHE A 131 15.89 -15.63 -10.72
C PHE A 131 15.07 -15.09 -9.56
N PHE A 132 13.83 -15.57 -9.46
CA PHE A 132 12.92 -15.25 -8.37
C PHE A 132 12.72 -16.50 -7.52
N GLU A 133 13.16 -16.43 -6.26
CA GLU A 133 12.89 -17.52 -5.34
C GLU A 133 11.40 -17.54 -4.98
N ALA A 134 10.71 -18.61 -5.37
CA ALA A 134 9.35 -18.83 -4.92
C ALA A 134 9.34 -19.14 -3.41
N GLN A 135 8.61 -18.34 -2.65
CA GLN A 135 8.44 -18.49 -1.20
C GLN A 135 6.99 -18.89 -0.88
N LYS A 136 6.81 -19.75 0.13
CA LYS A 136 5.46 -20.13 0.59
C LYS A 136 4.88 -19.02 1.46
N SER A 137 3.63 -18.69 1.22
CA SER A 137 2.86 -17.72 2.01
C SER A 137 1.40 -18.16 2.15
N LYS A 138 0.61 -17.43 2.95
CA LYS A 138 -0.82 -17.70 3.13
C LYS A 138 -1.62 -17.57 1.82
N GLU A 139 -1.10 -16.79 0.87
CA GLU A 139 -1.68 -16.55 -0.45
C GLU A 139 -1.52 -17.74 -1.41
N CYS A 140 -0.68 -18.74 -1.10
CA CYS A 140 -0.50 -19.93 -1.96
C CYS A 140 -1.81 -20.68 -2.24
N ARG A 141 -2.84 -20.53 -1.39
CA ARG A 141 -4.16 -21.14 -1.60
C ARG A 141 -4.89 -20.55 -2.81
N ILE A 142 -4.72 -19.26 -3.08
CA ILE A 142 -5.45 -18.49 -4.09
C ILE A 142 -4.55 -17.99 -5.23
N CYS A 143 -3.27 -18.38 -5.23
CA CYS A 143 -2.28 -17.92 -6.19
C CYS A 143 -2.66 -18.36 -7.63
N PRO A 144 -2.81 -17.43 -8.59
CA PRO A 144 -3.25 -17.74 -9.95
C PRO A 144 -2.22 -18.57 -10.74
N VAL A 145 -0.95 -18.52 -10.36
CA VAL A 145 0.15 -19.24 -11.03
C VAL A 145 0.58 -20.49 -10.26
N LYS A 146 -0.28 -21.01 -9.36
CA LYS A 146 0.00 -22.17 -8.50
C LYS A 146 0.42 -23.43 -9.29
N SER A 147 -0.13 -23.65 -10.49
CA SER A 147 0.18 -24.79 -11.35
C SER A 147 1.61 -24.78 -11.90
N SER A 148 2.27 -23.62 -11.91
CA SER A 148 3.64 -23.46 -12.42
C SER A 148 4.64 -23.15 -11.30
N CYS A 149 4.21 -23.20 -10.04
CA CYS A 149 5.05 -22.84 -8.92
C CYS A 149 5.93 -24.03 -8.49
N PRO A 150 7.27 -23.89 -8.50
CA PRO A 150 8.18 -24.99 -8.16
C PRO A 150 8.10 -25.40 -6.68
N ARG A 151 7.47 -24.59 -5.82
CA ARG A 151 7.21 -24.93 -4.40
C ARG A 151 5.92 -25.70 -4.17
N MET A 152 5.13 -25.93 -5.22
CA MET A 152 3.86 -26.66 -5.18
C MET A 152 3.98 -27.98 -5.91
N ALA A 153 3.45 -29.07 -5.34
CA ALA A 153 3.51 -30.40 -5.95
C ALA A 153 2.89 -30.47 -7.36
N ALA A 154 1.90 -29.63 -7.65
CA ALA A 154 1.27 -29.56 -8.98
C ALA A 154 2.13 -28.87 -10.05
N GLY A 155 3.16 -28.12 -9.65
CA GLY A 155 4.09 -27.41 -10.53
C GLY A 155 5.52 -27.91 -10.42
N SER A 156 5.72 -29.12 -9.87
CA SER A 156 7.04 -29.74 -9.79
C SER A 156 7.55 -30.05 -11.19
N GLN A 157 8.82 -29.73 -11.42
CA GLN A 157 9.52 -30.02 -12.67
C GLN A 157 9.53 -31.54 -12.93
N VAL A 158 9.13 -31.95 -14.14
CA VAL A 158 9.04 -33.36 -14.56
C VAL A 158 10.32 -33.88 -15.23
N VAL A 159 11.27 -32.99 -15.54
CA VAL A 159 12.57 -33.33 -16.15
C VAL A 159 13.69 -32.91 -15.22
N ASP A 160 14.53 -33.88 -14.83
CA ASP A 160 15.71 -33.65 -14.01
C ASP A 160 16.78 -32.93 -14.85
N LEU A 161 17.14 -31.71 -14.47
CA LEU A 161 18.29 -31.00 -15.03
C LEU A 161 19.44 -31.27 -14.07
N GLY A 162 20.13 -32.39 -14.31
CA GLY A 162 21.15 -32.96 -13.42
C GLY A 162 22.27 -32.01 -12.99
#